data_AF-A0A918E3Z6-F1
#
_entry.id   AF-A0A918E3Z6-F1
#
_cell.length_a   1.000
_cell.length_b   1.000
_cell.length_c   1.000
_cell.angle_alpha   90.00
_cell.angle_beta   90.00
_cell.angle_gamma   90.00
#
_symmetry.space_group_name_H-M   'P 1'
#
loop_
_entity.id
_entity.type
_entity.pdbx_description
1 polymer ?
#
loop_
_entity_poly.entity_id
_entity_poly.type
_entity_poly.pdbx_seq_one_letter_code
_entity_poly.pdbx_strand_id
1 'polypeptide(L)'
;MGLESDLRPAFARRLRALKDAAEVSVRELEVASGCTPRRRAGQAPLRLKRSTIDGMISNTRPVCPHQEHFEVFVDTCLLRVEQSGRSLPGELGDRQAWDAAYRALLVGMAGARSTSRLAAEAVERLRAANQPPADDRDDRDDRDDRDDRDDRDDSDGVGAVTPYRGLEAFGPATAAGSGPVRPSGAQIRSPASPPFEVPARPGWRRKGGLVKGFGVLVLTGVAVAAWVLSPLSQSGMGGAQPTIAPAVVGGDGVLRLGALVPKSGGLQFFNRPMAAGVRLAVADINAAGGVFGRKVIGSEVDAGDSDDRGSQALTQLVSERADVIIGPVTSSMSLTMLGQIKNAGVVQISPTATSDQLTDADDDGLFFRMAGPDAIQGDVLGELIRADGGRRVGILALADPYGTGLSRHIRRSLERRGADHIQVETYDTTDASYTTEVEKISASGPDAIVVVGFTETADIARELVRQGLGVHEHKWYFTDGYLSSGESTSSGLPRGTLTGAKATQAGAEVATAFQQRLLAVGSAPTDFTYAPEAYDATIVAALAAVAAGRDDPKIIAATVADVSRIGERCTDFRTCALLLASGKDIDYDGASGPIDFTDKGDPAKASFGVFQYKADNTSITLTHKLGELPT
;
A
#
# COMPACT_ATOMS: atom_id res chain seq x y z
N MET A 1 -5.81 36.49 -11.02
CA MET A 1 -7.16 36.78 -11.59
C MET A 1 -7.51 35.62 -12.51
N GLY A 2 -8.74 35.09 -12.56
CA GLY A 2 -9.94 35.40 -11.76
C GLY A 2 -10.42 34.19 -10.94
N LEU A 3 -11.59 34.30 -10.31
CA LEU A 3 -12.22 33.18 -9.61
C LEU A 3 -12.58 32.08 -10.63
N GLU A 4 -12.37 30.81 -10.27
CA GLU A 4 -12.90 29.69 -11.06
C GLU A 4 -14.43 29.78 -11.11
N SER A 5 -14.96 29.96 -12.32
CA SER A 5 -16.40 30.06 -12.52
C SER A 5 -17.04 28.69 -12.39
N ASP A 6 -18.11 28.60 -11.59
CA ASP A 6 -19.01 27.44 -11.54
C ASP A 6 -19.31 26.91 -12.96
N LEU A 7 -18.91 25.65 -13.23
CA LEU A 7 -19.05 25.04 -14.55
C LEU A 7 -20.47 24.51 -14.82
N ARG A 8 -21.34 24.39 -13.80
CA ARG A 8 -22.70 23.83 -13.95
C ARG A 8 -23.55 24.60 -14.98
N PRO A 9 -23.55 25.94 -15.06
CA PRO A 9 -24.25 26.68 -16.12
C PRO A 9 -23.71 26.43 -17.52
N ALA A 10 -22.40 26.19 -17.68
CA ALA A 10 -21.80 25.86 -18.98
C ALA A 10 -22.18 24.43 -19.42
N PHE A 11 -22.08 23.46 -18.50
CA PHE A 11 -22.46 22.08 -18.78
C PHE A 11 -23.96 21.94 -19.07
N ALA A 12 -24.82 22.63 -18.30
CA ALA A 12 -26.26 22.65 -18.55
C ALA A 12 -26.63 23.29 -19.89
N ARG A 13 -25.89 24.32 -20.35
CA ARG A 13 -26.03 24.85 -21.72
C ARG A 13 -25.66 23.80 -22.78
N ARG A 14 -24.60 23.02 -22.56
CA ARG A 14 -24.20 21.92 -23.46
C ARG A 14 -25.32 20.87 -23.54
N LEU A 15 -25.86 20.43 -22.40
CA LEU A 15 -26.98 19.47 -22.34
C LEU A 15 -28.25 19.99 -23.04
N ARG A 16 -28.56 21.29 -22.94
CA ARG A 16 -29.64 21.92 -23.73
C ARG A 16 -29.36 21.82 -25.22
N ALA A 17 -28.17 22.21 -25.67
CA ALA A 17 -27.80 22.14 -27.08
C ALA A 17 -27.91 20.71 -27.66
N LEU A 18 -27.53 19.68 -26.89
CA LEU A 18 -27.73 18.28 -27.29
C LEU A 18 -29.22 17.94 -27.46
N LYS A 19 -30.03 18.28 -26.44
CA LYS A 19 -31.48 18.03 -26.42
C LYS A 19 -32.22 18.73 -27.56
N ASP A 20 -31.75 19.92 -27.93
CA ASP A 20 -32.35 20.75 -28.97
C ASP A 20 -31.93 20.24 -30.36
N ALA A 21 -30.65 19.89 -30.56
CA ALA A 21 -30.15 19.33 -31.81
C ALA A 21 -30.61 17.88 -32.07
N ALA A 22 -30.94 17.12 -31.02
CA ALA A 22 -31.63 15.84 -31.12
C ALA A 22 -33.16 15.97 -31.29
N GLU A 23 -33.70 17.21 -31.25
CA GLU A 23 -35.12 17.55 -31.37
C GLU A 23 -36.05 16.81 -30.41
N VAL A 24 -35.55 16.49 -29.20
CA VAL A 24 -36.32 15.74 -28.20
C VAL A 24 -36.95 16.70 -27.19
N SER A 25 -38.26 16.63 -26.98
CA SER A 25 -38.89 17.35 -25.87
C SER A 25 -38.55 16.68 -24.52
N VAL A 26 -38.67 17.44 -23.43
CA VAL A 26 -38.49 16.89 -22.06
C VAL A 26 -39.46 15.73 -21.78
N ARG A 27 -40.67 15.77 -22.35
CA ARG A 27 -41.67 14.70 -22.21
C ARG A 27 -41.25 13.44 -22.95
N GLU A 28 -40.67 13.57 -24.14
CA GLU A 28 -40.16 12.43 -24.91
C GLU A 28 -38.92 11.82 -24.26
N LEU A 29 -38.00 12.62 -23.71
CA LEU A 29 -36.90 12.12 -22.89
C LEU A 29 -37.38 11.35 -21.65
N GLU A 30 -38.42 11.84 -20.96
CA GLU A 30 -39.02 11.16 -19.81
C GLU A 30 -39.61 9.78 -20.19
N VAL A 31 -39.99 9.56 -21.45
CA VAL A 31 -40.49 8.26 -21.93
C VAL A 31 -39.33 7.40 -22.46
N ALA A 32 -38.54 7.92 -23.39
CA ALA A 32 -37.49 7.19 -24.09
C ALA A 32 -36.31 6.76 -23.19
N SER A 33 -36.00 7.51 -22.14
CA SER A 33 -34.98 7.11 -21.15
C SER A 33 -35.28 5.76 -20.49
N GLY A 34 -36.56 5.45 -20.23
CA GLY A 34 -36.98 4.16 -19.67
C GLY A 34 -36.80 2.96 -20.62
N CYS A 35 -36.55 3.21 -21.90
CA CYS A 35 -36.29 2.19 -22.93
C CYS A 35 -34.86 2.25 -23.48
N THR A 36 -34.03 3.18 -22.99
CA THR A 36 -32.64 3.37 -23.43
C THR A 36 -31.77 2.26 -22.82
N PRO A 37 -31.02 1.48 -23.62
CA PRO A 37 -30.11 0.46 -23.11
C PRO A 37 -29.10 1.05 -22.12
N ARG A 38 -28.84 0.32 -21.04
CA ARG A 38 -27.86 0.70 -20.02
C ARG A 38 -26.45 0.28 -20.44
N ARG A 39 -25.46 1.12 -20.13
CA ARG A 39 -24.04 0.91 -20.49
C ARG A 39 -23.42 -0.35 -19.88
N ARG A 40 -23.92 -0.81 -18.74
CA ARG A 40 -23.45 -2.01 -18.05
C ARG A 40 -24.50 -3.11 -18.20
N ALA A 41 -24.08 -4.28 -18.66
CA ALA A 41 -24.95 -5.45 -18.77
C ALA A 41 -25.59 -5.79 -17.40
N GLY A 42 -26.87 -6.13 -17.40
CA GLY A 42 -27.63 -6.47 -16.20
C GLY A 42 -28.18 -5.29 -15.38
N GLN A 43 -27.87 -4.03 -15.71
CA GLN A 43 -28.50 -2.89 -15.04
C GLN A 43 -29.98 -2.74 -15.42
N ALA A 44 -30.82 -2.44 -14.43
CA ALA A 44 -32.23 -2.15 -14.64
C ALA A 44 -32.44 -0.86 -15.48
N PRO A 45 -33.47 -0.78 -16.34
CA PRO A 45 -33.78 0.42 -17.10
C PRO A 45 -34.06 1.63 -16.19
N LEU A 46 -33.49 2.80 -16.51
CA LEU A 46 -33.61 4.01 -15.70
C LEU A 46 -34.42 5.09 -16.40
N ARG A 47 -35.69 5.23 -16.00
CA ARG A 47 -36.57 6.30 -16.48
C ARG A 47 -36.25 7.62 -15.76
N LEU A 48 -35.79 8.63 -16.49
CA LEU A 48 -35.53 9.96 -15.94
C LEU A 48 -36.86 10.64 -15.57
N LYS A 49 -36.95 11.22 -14.37
CA LYS A 49 -38.10 12.05 -13.98
C LYS A 49 -37.98 13.44 -14.62
N ARG A 50 -39.12 14.05 -14.96
CA ARG A 50 -39.16 15.42 -15.51
C ARG A 50 -38.40 16.45 -14.66
N SER A 51 -38.55 16.40 -13.33
CA SER A 51 -37.81 17.28 -12.41
C SER A 51 -36.29 17.07 -12.43
N THR A 52 -35.82 15.84 -12.68
CA THR A 52 -34.39 15.55 -12.87
C THR A 52 -33.90 16.19 -14.17
N ILE A 53 -34.65 16.01 -15.28
CA ILE A 53 -34.32 16.61 -16.58
C ILE A 53 -34.28 18.14 -16.46
N ASP A 54 -35.36 18.75 -15.96
CA ASP A 54 -35.50 20.21 -15.80
C ASP A 54 -34.40 20.79 -14.89
N GLY A 55 -33.92 20.03 -13.89
CA GLY A 55 -32.79 20.41 -13.03
C GLY A 55 -31.44 20.36 -13.75
N MET A 56 -31.18 19.32 -14.56
CA MET A 56 -29.97 19.18 -15.38
C MET A 56 -29.86 20.26 -16.45
N ILE A 57 -30.99 20.64 -17.05
CA ILE A 57 -31.06 21.61 -18.15
C ILE A 57 -31.52 23.01 -17.70
N SER A 58 -31.48 23.33 -16.40
CA SER A 58 -31.91 24.65 -15.90
C SER A 58 -31.03 25.80 -16.39
N ASN A 59 -31.67 26.93 -16.73
CA ASN A 59 -31.00 28.20 -17.05
C ASN A 59 -30.62 29.01 -15.81
N THR A 60 -31.26 28.77 -14.66
CA THR A 60 -31.15 29.64 -13.47
C THR A 60 -30.50 28.97 -12.27
N ARG A 61 -30.74 27.67 -12.06
CA ARG A 61 -30.15 26.84 -11.00
C ARG A 61 -29.86 25.43 -11.51
N PRO A 62 -28.85 25.27 -12.39
CA PRO A 62 -28.45 23.97 -12.91
C PRO A 62 -27.89 23.08 -11.79
N VAL A 63 -28.42 21.86 -11.69
CA VAL A 63 -27.97 20.85 -10.74
C VAL A 63 -26.95 19.95 -11.45
N CYS A 64 -25.87 19.55 -10.76
CA CYS A 64 -24.98 18.52 -11.29
C CYS A 64 -25.76 17.20 -11.41
N PRO A 65 -25.83 16.57 -12.60
CA PRO A 65 -26.44 15.25 -12.70
C PRO A 65 -25.66 14.24 -11.86
N HIS A 66 -26.36 13.21 -11.37
CA HIS A 66 -25.70 11.94 -11.05
C HIS A 66 -25.28 11.27 -12.37
N GLN A 67 -24.17 10.54 -12.34
CA GLN A 67 -23.58 9.91 -13.51
C GLN A 67 -24.59 9.10 -14.32
N GLU A 68 -25.36 8.24 -13.66
CA GLU A 68 -26.35 7.39 -14.33
C GLU A 68 -27.52 8.18 -14.98
N HIS A 69 -27.83 9.38 -14.47
CA HIS A 69 -28.83 10.26 -15.09
C HIS A 69 -28.24 11.02 -16.28
N PHE A 70 -26.97 11.43 -16.19
CA PHE A 70 -26.23 12.03 -17.29
C PHE A 70 -26.05 11.04 -18.46
N GLU A 71 -25.58 9.82 -18.17
CA GLU A 71 -25.32 8.79 -19.17
C GLU A 71 -26.59 8.49 -19.97
N VAL A 72 -27.71 8.20 -19.30
CA VAL A 72 -28.99 7.96 -19.97
C VAL A 72 -29.49 9.19 -20.74
N PHE A 73 -29.38 10.40 -20.20
CA PHE A 73 -29.81 11.61 -20.91
C PHE A 73 -29.06 11.77 -22.25
N VAL A 74 -27.73 11.59 -22.25
CA VAL A 74 -26.92 11.72 -23.47
C VAL A 74 -27.17 10.55 -24.41
N ASP A 75 -27.16 9.32 -23.92
CA ASP A 75 -27.38 8.11 -24.73
C ASP A 75 -28.78 8.13 -25.38
N THR A 76 -29.83 8.56 -24.68
CA THR A 76 -31.18 8.73 -25.28
C THR A 76 -31.17 9.79 -26.40
N CYS A 77 -30.44 10.90 -26.25
CA CYS A 77 -30.37 11.93 -27.29
C CYS A 77 -29.58 11.46 -28.52
N LEU A 78 -28.45 10.78 -28.32
CA LEU A 78 -27.63 10.27 -29.43
C LEU A 78 -28.33 9.15 -30.21
N LEU A 79 -28.95 8.19 -29.51
CA LEU A 79 -29.75 7.14 -30.16
C LEU A 79 -30.92 7.74 -30.97
N ARG A 80 -31.52 8.85 -30.49
CA ARG A 80 -32.60 9.52 -31.22
C ARG A 80 -32.11 10.24 -32.48
N VAL A 81 -30.90 10.80 -32.45
CA VAL A 81 -30.22 11.35 -33.63
C VAL A 81 -29.90 10.26 -34.64
N GLU A 82 -29.29 9.16 -34.19
CA GLU A 82 -28.93 8.00 -35.00
C GLU A 82 -30.17 7.39 -35.70
N GLN A 83 -31.25 7.17 -34.95
CA GLN A 83 -32.55 6.73 -35.48
C GLN A 83 -33.18 7.69 -36.49
N SER A 84 -32.79 8.97 -36.47
CA SER A 84 -33.24 9.97 -37.45
C SER A 84 -32.35 10.06 -38.69
N GLY A 85 -31.27 9.28 -38.76
CA GLY A 85 -30.31 9.29 -39.87
C GLY A 85 -29.50 10.59 -39.97
N ARG A 86 -29.37 11.34 -38.88
CA ARG A 86 -28.68 12.64 -38.83
C ARG A 86 -27.35 12.55 -38.10
N SER A 87 -26.45 13.46 -38.41
CA SER A 87 -25.19 13.68 -37.68
C SER A 87 -25.24 14.97 -36.87
N LEU A 88 -24.70 14.95 -35.65
CA LEU A 88 -24.50 16.16 -34.85
C LEU A 88 -23.13 16.82 -35.18
N PRO A 89 -23.02 18.16 -35.14
CA PRO A 89 -21.77 18.85 -35.40
C PRO A 89 -20.78 18.74 -34.23
N GLY A 90 -19.53 18.38 -34.53
CA GLY A 90 -18.42 18.35 -33.58
C GLY A 90 -18.66 17.47 -32.35
N GLU A 91 -18.14 17.89 -31.20
CA GLU A 91 -18.24 17.15 -29.92
C GLU A 91 -19.66 16.98 -29.36
N LEU A 92 -20.71 17.46 -30.03
CA LEU A 92 -22.09 17.17 -29.61
C LEU A 92 -22.51 15.75 -29.98
N GLY A 93 -21.99 15.19 -31.08
CA GLY A 93 -22.20 13.79 -31.47
C GLY A 93 -21.26 12.80 -30.81
N ASP A 94 -20.07 13.25 -30.40
CA ASP A 94 -19.07 12.38 -29.79
C ASP A 94 -19.38 12.08 -28.32
N ARG A 95 -19.68 10.80 -28.05
CA ARG A 95 -19.99 10.32 -26.70
C ARG A 95 -18.78 10.30 -25.77
N GLN A 96 -17.56 10.17 -26.30
CA GLN A 96 -16.32 10.21 -25.51
C GLN A 96 -16.03 11.64 -25.03
N ALA A 97 -16.20 12.66 -25.89
CA ALA A 97 -16.18 14.06 -25.48
C ALA A 97 -17.24 14.39 -24.42
N TRP A 98 -18.42 13.77 -24.47
CA TRP A 98 -19.42 13.88 -23.39
C TRP A 98 -18.94 13.32 -22.05
N ASP A 99 -18.35 12.12 -22.03
CA ASP A 99 -17.80 11.54 -20.80
C ASP A 99 -16.60 12.36 -20.28
N ALA A 100 -15.78 12.92 -21.16
CA ALA A 100 -14.71 13.86 -20.79
C ALA A 100 -15.26 15.17 -20.20
N ALA A 101 -16.28 15.76 -20.80
CA ALA A 101 -16.91 16.98 -20.31
C ALA A 101 -17.61 16.77 -18.95
N TYR A 102 -18.19 15.60 -18.70
CA TYR A 102 -18.79 15.25 -17.41
C TYR A 102 -17.72 15.02 -16.32
N ARG A 103 -16.60 14.35 -16.66
CA ARG A 103 -15.43 14.29 -15.77
C ARG A 103 -14.89 15.69 -15.45
N ALA A 104 -14.77 16.57 -16.45
CA ALA A 104 -14.32 17.95 -16.26
C ALA A 104 -15.29 18.78 -15.37
N LEU A 105 -16.60 18.56 -15.47
CA LEU A 105 -17.58 19.15 -14.55
C LEU A 105 -17.33 18.71 -13.10
N LEU A 106 -17.15 17.41 -12.87
CA LEU A 106 -16.90 16.85 -11.53
C LEU A 106 -15.58 17.37 -10.95
N VAL A 107 -14.50 17.39 -11.75
CA VAL A 107 -13.19 17.92 -11.36
C VAL A 107 -13.26 19.43 -11.06
N GLY A 108 -13.93 20.23 -11.91
CA GLY A 108 -14.10 21.67 -11.64
C GLY A 108 -14.99 21.98 -10.44
N MET A 109 -15.94 21.08 -10.11
CA MET A 109 -16.72 21.18 -8.87
C MET A 109 -15.95 20.76 -7.61
N ALA A 110 -14.89 19.95 -7.75
CA ALA A 110 -13.91 19.68 -6.70
C ALA A 110 -12.91 20.85 -6.55
N GLY A 111 -12.39 21.37 -7.66
CA GLY A 111 -11.51 22.55 -7.70
C GLY A 111 -12.14 23.79 -7.06
N ALA A 112 -13.38 24.11 -7.43
CA ALA A 112 -14.12 25.23 -6.82
C ALA A 112 -14.44 25.07 -5.31
N ARG A 113 -14.08 23.93 -4.69
CA ARG A 113 -14.14 23.69 -3.24
C ARG A 113 -12.77 23.62 -2.56
N SER A 114 -11.68 23.45 -3.31
CA SER A 114 -10.31 23.37 -2.76
C SER A 114 -9.50 24.59 -3.15
N THR A 115 -8.95 25.29 -2.15
CA THR A 115 -7.98 26.38 -2.38
C THR A 115 -6.52 25.87 -2.38
N SER A 116 -6.33 24.56 -2.40
CA SER A 116 -5.03 23.89 -2.36
C SER A 116 -4.31 23.99 -3.69
N ARG A 117 -3.18 24.69 -3.70
CA ARG A 117 -2.26 24.76 -4.86
C ARG A 117 -1.76 23.38 -5.30
N LEU A 118 -1.63 22.45 -4.36
CA LEU A 118 -1.10 21.11 -4.62
C LEU A 118 -2.13 20.20 -5.30
N ALA A 119 -3.42 20.37 -5.00
CA ALA A 119 -4.50 19.75 -5.78
C ALA A 119 -4.49 20.24 -7.25
N ALA A 120 -4.19 21.53 -7.50
CA ALA A 120 -4.03 22.04 -8.85
C ALA A 120 -2.80 21.46 -9.58
N GLU A 121 -1.67 21.32 -8.89
CA GLU A 121 -0.44 20.72 -9.45
C GLU A 121 -0.58 19.20 -9.68
N ALA A 122 -1.30 18.47 -8.82
CA ALA A 122 -1.65 17.05 -9.04
C ALA A 122 -2.59 16.87 -10.24
N VAL A 123 -3.58 17.75 -10.39
CA VAL A 123 -4.47 17.78 -11.56
C VAL A 123 -3.71 18.14 -12.85
N GLU A 124 -2.67 18.97 -12.81
CA GLU A 124 -1.79 19.18 -13.98
C GLU A 124 -0.96 17.93 -14.33
N ARG A 125 -0.41 17.21 -13.34
CA ARG A 125 0.30 15.94 -13.60
C ARG A 125 -0.62 14.89 -14.23
N LEU A 126 -1.86 14.78 -13.75
CA LEU A 126 -2.88 13.91 -14.35
C LEU A 126 -3.34 14.37 -15.75
N ARG A 127 -3.30 15.68 -16.05
CA ARG A 127 -3.54 16.18 -17.43
C ARG A 127 -2.39 15.82 -18.37
N ALA A 128 -1.14 15.95 -17.92
CA ALA A 128 0.04 15.60 -18.71
C ALA A 128 0.12 14.09 -18.99
N ALA A 129 -0.16 13.24 -17.98
CA ALA A 129 -0.18 11.79 -18.11
C ALA A 129 -1.31 11.24 -19.01
N ASN A 130 -2.35 12.04 -19.31
CA ASN A 130 -3.49 11.65 -20.14
C ASN A 130 -3.55 12.39 -21.49
N GLN A 131 -2.50 13.10 -21.89
CA GLN A 131 -2.36 13.51 -23.30
C GLN A 131 -1.99 12.29 -24.14
N PRO A 132 -2.63 12.07 -25.30
CA PRO A 132 -2.12 11.09 -26.27
C PRO A 132 -0.70 11.51 -26.70
N PRO A 133 0.17 10.56 -27.07
CA PRO A 133 1.52 10.89 -27.52
C PRO A 133 1.44 11.84 -28.72
N ALA A 134 2.39 12.79 -28.78
CA ALA A 134 2.52 13.64 -29.94
C ALA A 134 2.78 12.77 -31.18
N ASP A 135 2.07 13.06 -32.28
CA ASP A 135 2.28 12.39 -33.57
C ASP A 135 3.57 12.96 -34.18
N ASP A 136 4.71 12.38 -33.79
CA ASP A 136 6.02 12.64 -34.42
C ASP A 136 6.01 12.06 -35.85
N ARG A 137 5.32 12.79 -36.74
CA ARG A 137 5.35 12.63 -38.19
C ARG A 137 5.83 13.91 -38.85
N ASP A 138 7.14 14.14 -38.74
CA ASP A 138 7.98 14.50 -39.88
C ASP A 138 9.44 14.60 -39.42
N ASP A 139 10.24 13.58 -39.75
CA ASP A 139 11.61 13.77 -40.25
C ASP A 139 12.31 12.43 -40.54
N ARG A 140 12.83 12.30 -41.77
CA ARG A 140 13.76 11.25 -42.29
C ARG A 140 13.13 9.87 -42.59
N ASP A 141 13.49 9.20 -43.68
CA ASP A 141 14.30 9.61 -44.84
C ASP A 141 13.97 8.72 -46.05
N ASP A 142 14.18 9.22 -47.26
CA ASP A 142 14.17 8.40 -48.48
C ASP A 142 15.30 7.36 -48.46
N ARG A 143 14.98 6.08 -48.73
CA ARG A 143 15.75 5.21 -49.67
C ARG A 143 15.21 3.78 -49.92
N ASP A 144 15.20 3.46 -51.22
CA ASP A 144 15.48 2.17 -51.88
C ASP A 144 14.56 0.93 -51.69
N ASP A 145 13.66 0.77 -52.68
CA ASP A 145 13.69 -0.33 -53.67
C ASP A 145 14.02 -1.78 -53.22
N ARG A 146 13.02 -2.69 -53.25
CA ARG A 146 12.87 -3.71 -54.33
C ARG A 146 11.68 -4.68 -54.24
N ASP A 147 11.29 -5.14 -55.43
CA ASP A 147 10.27 -6.14 -55.79
C ASP A 147 10.26 -7.47 -55.00
N ASP A 148 9.04 -7.99 -54.77
CA ASP A 148 8.48 -9.24 -55.35
C ASP A 148 7.09 -9.48 -54.68
N ARG A 149 5.94 -9.59 -55.38
CA ARG A 149 5.41 -10.70 -56.22
C ARG A 149 5.47 -12.07 -55.54
N ASP A 150 4.45 -12.93 -55.49
CA ASP A 150 2.99 -12.91 -55.74
C ASP A 150 2.39 -13.92 -54.67
N ASP A 151 1.09 -14.27 -54.50
CA ASP A 151 -0.12 -14.15 -55.32
C ASP A 151 -1.43 -14.27 -54.48
N ARG A 152 -2.56 -13.89 -55.10
CA ARG A 152 -3.98 -14.33 -54.99
C ARG A 152 -4.59 -15.20 -53.85
N ASP A 153 -5.83 -14.82 -53.51
CA ASP A 153 -7.10 -15.61 -53.42
C ASP A 153 -7.24 -16.82 -52.45
N ASP A 154 -8.39 -17.14 -51.82
CA ASP A 154 -9.70 -16.45 -51.76
C ASP A 154 -10.57 -16.89 -50.55
N SER A 155 -11.57 -16.06 -50.23
CA SER A 155 -12.93 -16.37 -49.72
C SER A 155 -13.22 -17.29 -48.51
N ASP A 156 -14.05 -16.75 -47.60
CA ASP A 156 -15.31 -17.28 -47.02
C ASP A 156 -15.44 -18.72 -46.44
N GLY A 157 -16.14 -18.96 -45.32
CA GLY A 157 -16.84 -18.04 -44.41
C GLY A 157 -17.76 -18.76 -43.38
N VAL A 158 -18.29 -17.98 -42.41
CA VAL A 158 -19.54 -18.17 -41.61
C VAL A 158 -19.84 -19.52 -40.92
N GLY A 159 -20.00 -19.55 -39.58
CA GLY A 159 -20.56 -20.74 -38.90
C GLY A 159 -20.71 -20.82 -37.35
N ALA A 160 -21.55 -19.99 -36.74
CA ALA A 160 -22.38 -20.25 -35.52
C ALA A 160 -21.89 -21.07 -34.28
N VAL A 161 -21.70 -20.37 -33.14
CA VAL A 161 -22.50 -20.46 -31.88
C VAL A 161 -22.73 -21.82 -31.14
N THR A 162 -21.87 -22.12 -30.13
CA THR A 162 -22.14 -22.78 -28.79
C THR A 162 -22.75 -24.21 -28.68
N PRO A 163 -22.85 -24.87 -27.47
CA PRO A 163 -22.22 -24.67 -26.14
C PRO A 163 -21.58 -25.93 -25.44
N TYR A 164 -20.90 -25.69 -24.31
CA TYR A 164 -20.61 -26.55 -23.12
C TYR A 164 -21.02 -28.04 -23.04
N ARG A 165 -20.10 -28.92 -22.58
CA ARG A 165 -20.35 -30.01 -21.60
C ARG A 165 -19.10 -30.74 -21.05
N GLY A 166 -19.17 -31.24 -19.79
CA GLY A 166 -18.21 -32.17 -19.14
C GLY A 166 -16.96 -31.46 -18.55
N LEU A 167 -16.63 -31.43 -17.25
CA LEU A 167 -16.96 -32.25 -16.06
C LEU A 167 -16.35 -33.67 -16.04
N GLU A 168 -15.63 -33.93 -14.93
CA GLU A 168 -15.09 -35.20 -14.42
C GLU A 168 -13.90 -35.83 -15.18
N ALA A 169 -12.68 -35.84 -14.65
CA ALA A 169 -12.13 -36.39 -13.38
C ALA A 169 -11.61 -37.83 -13.53
N PHE A 170 -10.27 -37.97 -13.48
CA PHE A 170 -9.59 -39.23 -13.18
C PHE A 170 -8.45 -38.96 -12.19
N GLY A 171 -8.60 -39.51 -10.98
CA GLY A 171 -7.50 -39.79 -10.08
C GLY A 171 -6.93 -41.21 -10.33
N PRO A 172 -6.20 -41.78 -9.36
CA PRO A 172 -4.74 -41.70 -9.42
C PRO A 172 -4.04 -43.07 -9.44
N ALA A 173 -2.76 -43.10 -9.87
CA ALA A 173 -1.92 -44.31 -9.81
C ALA A 173 -0.46 -44.01 -9.43
N THR A 174 -0.17 -44.29 -8.16
CA THR A 174 1.08 -44.66 -7.51
C THR A 174 2.33 -45.09 -8.34
N ALA A 175 3.46 -44.43 -8.01
CA ALA A 175 4.70 -45.01 -7.46
C ALA A 175 5.76 -45.78 -8.31
N ALA A 176 7.01 -45.60 -7.84
CA ALA A 176 8.25 -46.39 -7.99
C ALA A 176 9.11 -46.22 -9.26
N GLY A 177 10.45 -46.14 -9.09
CA GLY A 177 11.39 -46.29 -10.23
C GLY A 177 12.75 -45.58 -10.15
N SER A 178 13.54 -45.84 -9.10
CA SER A 178 14.98 -45.53 -8.97
C SER A 178 15.88 -45.55 -10.23
N GLY A 179 16.83 -44.61 -10.36
CA GLY A 179 18.01 -44.76 -11.24
C GLY A 179 18.83 -43.46 -11.45
N PRO A 180 20.16 -43.43 -11.21
CA PRO A 180 20.95 -42.19 -11.26
C PRO A 180 21.60 -41.94 -12.64
N VAL A 181 21.74 -40.67 -13.02
CA VAL A 181 22.61 -40.24 -14.14
C VAL A 181 23.57 -39.15 -13.62
N ARG A 182 24.87 -39.39 -13.77
CA ARG A 182 25.96 -38.44 -13.48
C ARG A 182 26.50 -37.80 -14.79
N PRO A 183 27.25 -36.69 -14.71
CA PRO A 183 27.15 -35.63 -15.72
C PRO A 183 28.11 -35.76 -16.91
N SER A 184 27.72 -35.17 -18.04
CA SER A 184 28.63 -34.73 -19.10
C SER A 184 28.86 -33.22 -18.98
N GLY A 185 30.12 -32.81 -18.79
CA GLY A 185 30.48 -31.40 -18.78
C GLY A 185 30.58 -30.83 -20.20
N ALA A 186 30.18 -29.57 -20.37
CA ALA A 186 30.53 -28.76 -21.53
C ALA A 186 31.03 -27.40 -21.04
N GLN A 187 32.34 -27.16 -21.20
CA GLN A 187 32.90 -25.82 -21.01
C GLN A 187 32.42 -24.92 -22.16
N ILE A 188 31.81 -23.78 -21.83
CA ILE A 188 31.64 -22.69 -22.79
C ILE A 188 32.40 -21.47 -22.27
N ARG A 189 33.30 -20.96 -23.12
CA ARG A 189 34.18 -19.82 -22.82
C ARG A 189 33.41 -18.51 -22.92
N SER A 190 33.66 -17.60 -21.99
CA SER A 190 33.26 -16.20 -22.11
C SER A 190 33.99 -15.51 -23.27
N PRO A 191 33.31 -14.66 -24.05
CA PRO A 191 33.94 -13.53 -24.74
C PRO A 191 34.06 -12.35 -23.76
N ALA A 192 35.21 -11.69 -23.73
CA ALA A 192 35.40 -10.45 -22.98
C ALA A 192 34.83 -9.25 -23.75
N SER A 193 34.24 -8.29 -23.05
CA SER A 193 33.89 -6.97 -23.58
C SER A 193 34.92 -5.92 -23.12
N PRO A 194 35.35 -4.99 -23.99
CA PRO A 194 36.36 -3.98 -23.67
C PRO A 194 35.82 -2.87 -22.74
N PRO A 195 36.71 -2.12 -22.06
CA PRO A 195 36.31 -1.10 -21.08
C PRO A 195 35.73 0.15 -21.75
N PHE A 196 34.70 0.71 -21.13
CA PHE A 196 34.14 2.02 -21.49
C PHE A 196 34.68 3.08 -20.53
N GLU A 197 35.57 3.96 -21.01
CA GLU A 197 36.06 5.10 -20.24
C GLU A 197 35.06 6.26 -20.25
N VAL A 198 34.73 6.80 -19.07
CA VAL A 198 33.93 8.03 -18.93
C VAL A 198 34.85 9.18 -18.50
N PRO A 199 34.91 10.31 -19.23
CA PRO A 199 35.83 11.39 -18.93
C PRO A 199 35.38 12.24 -17.72
N ALA A 200 36.28 12.41 -16.75
CA ALA A 200 36.04 13.23 -15.56
C ALA A 200 36.29 14.73 -15.80
N ARG A 201 35.34 15.61 -15.44
CA ARG A 201 35.50 17.07 -15.21
C ARG A 201 34.43 17.58 -14.20
N PRO A 202 34.58 18.75 -13.56
CA PRO A 202 35.52 18.96 -12.46
C PRO A 202 34.83 19.49 -11.18
N GLY A 203 35.44 19.27 -10.02
CA GLY A 203 34.83 19.61 -8.73
C GLY A 203 34.75 21.12 -8.41
N TRP A 204 33.81 21.48 -7.55
CA TRP A 204 33.77 22.76 -6.83
C TRP A 204 34.08 22.56 -5.35
N ARG A 205 34.92 23.44 -4.77
CA ARG A 205 35.36 23.39 -3.36
C ARG A 205 35.06 24.71 -2.64
N ARG A 206 34.51 24.58 -1.42
CA ARG A 206 34.43 25.58 -0.32
C ARG A 206 33.53 26.80 -0.66
N LYS A 207 32.79 27.39 0.29
CA LYS A 207 33.03 27.67 1.72
C LYS A 207 31.73 27.36 2.51
N GLY A 208 31.71 27.11 3.82
CA GLY A 208 32.60 27.58 4.87
C GLY A 208 32.01 28.82 5.56
N GLY A 209 30.99 28.64 6.40
CA GLY A 209 30.25 29.71 7.06
C GLY A 209 29.71 29.25 8.42
N LEU A 210 30.42 29.62 9.49
CA LEU A 210 30.12 29.29 10.88
C LEU A 210 29.33 30.45 11.51
N VAL A 211 28.12 30.22 12.03
CA VAL A 211 27.41 31.19 12.89
C VAL A 211 26.91 30.50 14.16
N LYS A 212 27.04 31.21 15.27
CA LYS A 212 26.92 30.72 16.64
C LYS A 212 25.45 30.48 17.03
N GLY A 213 25.23 29.48 17.88
CA GLY A 213 23.93 29.27 18.53
C GLY A 213 23.64 30.30 19.62
N PHE A 214 22.37 30.36 20.00
CA PHE A 214 21.91 30.97 21.25
C PHE A 214 21.02 29.94 21.95
N GLY A 215 21.47 29.41 23.08
CA GLY A 215 20.58 28.69 23.99
C GLY A 215 19.76 29.70 24.78
N VAL A 216 18.45 29.47 24.92
CA VAL A 216 17.60 30.22 25.85
C VAL A 216 17.08 29.28 26.91
N LEU A 217 17.20 29.76 28.15
CA LEU A 217 16.99 29.07 29.40
C LEU A 217 15.52 28.65 29.61
N VAL A 218 15.30 27.42 30.06
CA VAL A 218 14.01 26.99 30.60
C VAL A 218 13.82 27.65 31.97
N LEU A 219 12.71 28.37 32.16
CA LEU A 219 12.24 28.80 33.48
C LEU A 219 10.79 28.37 33.69
N THR A 220 10.60 27.49 34.66
CA THR A 220 9.30 27.06 35.18
C THR A 220 8.69 28.17 36.05
N GLY A 221 7.41 28.47 35.83
CA GLY A 221 6.69 29.53 36.53
C GLY A 221 5.24 29.14 36.80
N VAL A 222 5.01 28.32 37.82
CA VAL A 222 3.66 28.00 38.30
C VAL A 222 3.10 29.20 39.08
N ALA A 223 2.02 29.79 38.60
CA ALA A 223 1.27 30.83 39.29
C ALA A 223 -0.16 30.36 39.56
N VAL A 224 -0.42 29.91 40.79
CA VAL A 224 -1.78 29.60 41.27
C VAL A 224 -2.46 30.89 41.70
N ALA A 225 -3.55 31.27 41.05
CA ALA A 225 -4.39 32.40 41.43
C ALA A 225 -5.81 31.91 41.74
N ALA A 226 -6.11 31.70 43.03
CA ALA A 226 -7.45 31.36 43.49
C ALA A 226 -8.28 32.65 43.67
N TRP A 227 -9.48 32.70 43.08
CA TRP A 227 -10.47 33.75 43.34
C TRP A 227 -11.85 33.17 43.63
N VAL A 228 -12.20 33.26 44.92
CA VAL A 228 -13.52 33.47 45.54
C VAL A 228 -14.77 32.97 44.80
N LEU A 229 -15.44 31.99 45.42
CA LEU A 229 -16.81 31.57 45.12
C LEU A 229 -17.85 32.63 45.54
N SER A 230 -18.85 32.86 44.70
CA SER A 230 -20.20 33.27 45.12
C SER A 230 -21.23 32.76 44.09
N PRO A 231 -22.37 32.21 44.52
CA PRO A 231 -23.25 31.45 43.62
C PRO A 231 -24.26 32.34 42.90
N LEU A 232 -24.36 32.19 41.58
CA LEU A 232 -25.49 32.65 40.78
C LEU A 232 -26.15 31.43 40.13
N SER A 233 -27.41 31.20 40.49
CA SER A 233 -28.18 30.03 40.07
C SER A 233 -28.68 30.14 38.63
N GLN A 234 -28.63 29.00 37.93
CA GLN A 234 -29.40 28.68 36.72
C GLN A 234 -29.17 29.55 35.47
N SER A 235 -28.47 28.97 34.50
CA SER A 235 -29.07 28.60 33.20
C SER A 235 -28.19 27.55 32.52
N GLY A 236 -28.74 26.36 32.28
CA GLY A 236 -27.99 25.26 31.69
C GLY A 236 -27.75 25.47 30.19
N MET A 237 -26.56 25.95 29.83
CA MET A 237 -26.06 25.81 28.46
C MET A 237 -25.06 24.65 28.44
N GLY A 238 -25.57 23.44 28.20
CA GLY A 238 -24.71 22.32 27.82
C GLY A 238 -24.04 22.65 26.50
N GLY A 239 -22.72 22.84 26.51
CA GLY A 239 -21.95 23.08 25.29
C GLY A 239 -22.06 21.86 24.37
N ALA A 240 -22.87 21.98 23.31
CA ALA A 240 -22.96 20.93 22.30
C ALA A 240 -21.59 20.78 21.64
N GLN A 241 -20.98 19.60 21.78
CA GLN A 241 -19.79 19.26 21.01
C GLN A 241 -20.14 19.33 19.52
N PRO A 242 -19.28 19.93 18.66
CA PRO A 242 -19.52 19.98 17.23
C PRO A 242 -19.65 18.55 16.70
N THR A 243 -20.87 18.21 16.28
CA THR A 243 -21.22 16.89 15.78
C THR A 243 -20.98 16.88 14.28
N ILE A 244 -20.21 15.90 13.80
CA ILE A 244 -19.93 15.76 12.37
C ILE A 244 -21.26 15.48 11.66
N ALA A 245 -21.67 16.38 10.77
CA ALA A 245 -22.89 16.20 10.00
C ALA A 245 -22.72 15.02 9.02
N PRO A 246 -23.70 14.11 8.87
CA PRO A 246 -23.56 12.97 7.98
C PRO A 246 -23.47 13.43 6.53
N ALA A 247 -22.35 13.10 5.88
CA ALA A 247 -22.19 13.24 4.44
C ALA A 247 -23.16 12.30 3.70
N VAL A 248 -23.38 12.55 2.40
CA VAL A 248 -24.05 11.59 1.53
C VAL A 248 -23.04 10.46 1.23
N VAL A 249 -23.14 9.37 1.98
CA VAL A 249 -22.21 8.25 1.88
C VAL A 249 -22.51 7.38 0.66
N GLY A 250 -21.47 7.01 -0.09
CA GLY A 250 -21.59 6.10 -1.24
C GLY A 250 -21.16 4.66 -0.93
N GLY A 251 -22.07 3.82 -0.46
CA GLY A 251 -21.87 2.39 -0.16
C GLY A 251 -22.92 1.91 0.84
N ASP A 252 -22.58 1.00 1.78
CA ASP A 252 -23.50 0.59 2.87
C ASP A 252 -23.44 1.51 4.10
N GLY A 253 -22.36 2.30 4.19
CA GLY A 253 -22.07 3.30 5.20
C GLY A 253 -21.40 2.75 6.46
N VAL A 254 -20.87 1.54 6.42
CA VAL A 254 -20.24 0.84 7.55
C VAL A 254 -18.90 0.28 7.11
N LEU A 255 -17.82 1.01 7.38
CA LEU A 255 -16.46 0.50 7.16
C LEU A 255 -16.22 -0.78 7.99
N ARG A 256 -15.92 -1.88 7.30
CA ARG A 256 -15.61 -3.20 7.84
C ARG A 256 -14.13 -3.50 7.63
N LEU A 257 -13.44 -3.76 8.73
CA LEU A 257 -12.03 -4.11 8.74
C LEU A 257 -11.88 -5.59 9.08
N GLY A 258 -11.20 -6.33 8.22
CA GLY A 258 -10.72 -7.67 8.51
C GLY A 258 -9.26 -7.61 8.93
N ALA A 259 -8.85 -8.35 9.96
CA ALA A 259 -7.46 -8.49 10.37
C ALA A 259 -7.00 -9.95 10.22
N LEU A 260 -6.00 -10.16 9.37
CA LEU A 260 -5.33 -11.44 9.18
C LEU A 260 -4.13 -11.52 10.13
N VAL A 261 -4.30 -12.23 11.24
CA VAL A 261 -3.29 -12.35 12.31
C VAL A 261 -2.96 -13.82 12.59
N PRO A 262 -1.70 -14.17 12.93
CA PRO A 262 -1.28 -15.55 13.19
C PRO A 262 -1.65 -15.92 14.63
N LYS A 263 -2.89 -16.38 14.89
CA LYS A 263 -3.31 -16.82 16.24
C LYS A 263 -2.78 -18.24 16.57
N SER A 264 -2.25 -18.93 15.57
CA SER A 264 -1.56 -20.23 15.67
C SER A 264 -0.30 -20.26 14.80
N GLY A 265 0.46 -21.36 14.87
CA GLY A 265 1.70 -21.54 14.10
C GLY A 265 2.95 -20.95 14.76
N GLY A 266 4.10 -21.09 14.11
CA GLY A 266 5.39 -20.58 14.60
C GLY A 266 5.43 -19.05 14.70
N LEU A 267 4.65 -18.35 13.87
CA LEU A 267 4.58 -16.89 13.81
C LEU A 267 3.63 -16.27 14.84
N GLN A 268 3.08 -17.04 15.78
CA GLN A 268 2.06 -16.57 16.73
C GLN A 268 2.50 -15.43 17.67
N PHE A 269 3.81 -15.15 17.75
CA PHE A 269 4.35 -14.04 18.52
C PHE A 269 3.92 -12.68 17.95
N PHE A 270 3.81 -12.53 16.62
CA PHE A 270 3.35 -11.28 15.99
C PHE A 270 1.89 -10.93 16.27
N ASN A 271 1.03 -11.92 16.58
CA ASN A 271 -0.40 -11.67 16.76
C ASN A 271 -0.73 -10.75 17.93
N ARG A 272 -0.04 -10.86 19.07
CA ARG A 272 -0.32 -9.99 20.23
C ARG A 272 -0.10 -8.50 19.95
N PRO A 273 1.10 -8.05 19.52
CA PRO A 273 1.33 -6.63 19.24
C PRO A 273 0.46 -6.12 18.09
N MET A 274 0.32 -6.87 16.99
CA MET A 274 -0.48 -6.44 15.83
C MET A 274 -1.97 -6.34 16.15
N ALA A 275 -2.56 -7.33 16.83
CA ALA A 275 -3.96 -7.28 17.23
C ALA A 275 -4.21 -6.17 18.27
N ALA A 276 -3.25 -5.86 19.15
CA ALA A 276 -3.35 -4.70 20.02
C ALA A 276 -3.37 -3.38 19.21
N GLY A 277 -2.52 -3.24 18.19
CA GLY A 277 -2.51 -2.10 17.27
C GLY A 277 -3.87 -1.89 16.59
N VAL A 278 -4.39 -2.91 15.91
CA VAL A 278 -5.70 -2.86 15.22
C VAL A 278 -6.83 -2.54 16.21
N ARG A 279 -6.87 -3.20 17.38
CA ARG A 279 -7.91 -2.95 18.40
C ARG A 279 -7.87 -1.52 18.94
N LEU A 280 -6.68 -0.98 19.19
CA LEU A 280 -6.53 0.40 19.67
C LEU A 280 -7.01 1.40 18.61
N ALA A 281 -6.66 1.18 17.34
CA ALA A 281 -7.10 2.02 16.24
C ALA A 281 -8.63 1.99 16.06
N VAL A 282 -9.24 0.80 16.04
CA VAL A 282 -10.71 0.65 15.99
C VAL A 282 -11.38 1.30 17.21
N ALA A 283 -10.78 1.22 18.40
CA ALA A 283 -11.31 1.87 19.61
C ALA A 283 -11.26 3.41 19.48
N ASP A 284 -10.14 3.97 19.02
CA ASP A 284 -9.96 5.41 18.82
C ASP A 284 -10.90 5.98 17.75
N ILE A 285 -10.98 5.33 16.59
CA ILE A 285 -11.91 5.68 15.51
C ILE A 285 -13.34 5.72 16.05
N ASN A 286 -13.75 4.67 16.77
CA ASN A 286 -15.09 4.58 17.35
C ASN A 286 -15.34 5.61 18.48
N ALA A 287 -14.32 5.99 19.25
CA ALA A 287 -14.40 7.05 20.26
C ALA A 287 -14.44 8.47 19.63
N ALA A 288 -13.91 8.65 18.42
CA ALA A 288 -14.00 9.88 17.65
C ALA A 288 -15.40 10.12 17.03
N GLY A 289 -16.26 9.10 17.01
CA GLY A 289 -17.58 9.12 16.34
C GLY A 289 -17.70 8.11 15.20
N GLY A 290 -16.62 7.38 14.89
CA GLY A 290 -16.57 6.40 13.83
C GLY A 290 -16.47 7.01 12.43
N VAL A 291 -16.62 6.16 11.41
CA VAL A 291 -16.61 6.56 10.00
C VAL A 291 -18.07 6.84 9.57
N PHE A 292 -18.30 8.01 8.96
CA PHE A 292 -19.65 8.51 8.61
C PHE A 292 -20.66 8.56 9.78
N GLY A 293 -20.18 8.72 11.01
CA GLY A 293 -21.02 8.69 12.22
C GLY A 293 -21.48 7.29 12.64
N ARG A 294 -20.90 6.23 12.07
CA ARG A 294 -21.14 4.82 12.43
C ARG A 294 -19.86 4.16 12.93
N LYS A 295 -20.01 3.22 13.86
CA LYS A 295 -18.86 2.46 14.36
C LYS A 295 -18.28 1.57 13.26
N VAL A 296 -16.96 1.59 13.15
CA VAL A 296 -16.18 0.60 12.40
C VAL A 296 -16.36 -0.77 13.03
N ILE A 297 -16.59 -1.78 12.18
CA ILE A 297 -16.69 -3.19 12.59
C ILE A 297 -15.36 -3.86 12.29
N GLY A 298 -14.72 -4.45 13.30
CA GLY A 298 -13.50 -5.23 13.16
C GLY A 298 -13.77 -6.73 13.31
N SER A 299 -13.20 -7.55 12.42
CA SER A 299 -13.12 -9.01 12.52
C SER A 299 -11.65 -9.44 12.52
N GLU A 300 -11.28 -10.45 13.31
CA GLU A 300 -9.90 -10.94 13.39
C GLU A 300 -9.85 -12.45 13.15
N VAL A 301 -9.33 -12.86 12.00
CA VAL A 301 -9.29 -14.27 11.57
C VAL A 301 -7.86 -14.80 11.68
N ASP A 302 -7.74 -16.07 12.08
CA ASP A 302 -6.45 -16.74 12.28
C ASP A 302 -5.87 -17.26 10.95
N ALA A 303 -4.94 -16.49 10.40
CA ALA A 303 -4.20 -16.86 9.18
C ALA A 303 -3.16 -17.97 9.41
N GLY A 304 -2.74 -18.20 10.66
CA GLY A 304 -1.59 -19.05 11.01
C GLY A 304 -0.30 -18.65 10.28
N ASP A 305 0.45 -19.67 9.84
CA ASP A 305 1.77 -19.55 9.20
C ASP A 305 1.85 -20.24 7.82
N SER A 306 0.73 -20.69 7.24
CA SER A 306 0.69 -21.32 5.92
C SER A 306 -0.25 -20.62 4.94
N ASP A 307 0.18 -20.55 3.67
CA ASP A 307 -0.54 -19.90 2.57
C ASP A 307 -1.99 -20.44 2.39
N ASP A 308 -2.19 -21.75 2.51
CA ASP A 308 -3.53 -22.37 2.43
C ASP A 308 -4.47 -21.86 3.52
N ARG A 309 -3.98 -21.77 4.76
CA ARG A 309 -4.77 -21.29 5.90
C ARG A 309 -5.03 -19.80 5.80
N GLY A 310 -4.02 -19.02 5.40
CA GLY A 310 -4.17 -17.60 5.10
C GLY A 310 -5.23 -17.36 4.04
N SER A 311 -5.21 -18.11 2.94
CA SER A 311 -6.16 -17.99 1.83
C SER A 311 -7.60 -18.32 2.25
N GLN A 312 -7.78 -19.29 3.16
CA GLN A 312 -9.07 -19.59 3.79
C GLN A 312 -9.53 -18.45 4.71
N ALA A 313 -8.63 -17.89 5.52
CA ALA A 313 -8.90 -16.76 6.39
C ALA A 313 -9.29 -15.50 5.62
N LEU A 314 -8.62 -15.20 4.49
CA LEU A 314 -8.99 -14.11 3.58
C LEU A 314 -10.37 -14.36 2.95
N THR A 315 -10.63 -15.59 2.48
CA THR A 315 -11.95 -15.96 1.92
C THR A 315 -13.09 -15.76 2.92
N GLN A 316 -12.84 -16.04 4.22
CA GLN A 316 -13.80 -15.74 5.29
C GLN A 316 -14.04 -14.22 5.41
N LEU A 317 -12.98 -13.40 5.49
CA LEU A 317 -13.12 -11.94 5.62
C LEU A 317 -13.83 -11.29 4.42
N VAL A 318 -13.55 -11.76 3.19
CA VAL A 318 -14.29 -11.34 1.99
C VAL A 318 -15.77 -11.74 2.07
N SER A 319 -16.08 -12.93 2.60
CA SER A 319 -17.46 -13.38 2.82
C SER A 319 -18.19 -12.58 3.92
N GLU A 320 -17.45 -12.10 4.93
CA GLU A 320 -17.91 -11.15 5.96
C GLU A 320 -18.06 -9.71 5.43
N ARG A 321 -17.70 -9.47 4.16
CA ARG A 321 -17.68 -8.18 3.47
C ARG A 321 -16.72 -7.17 4.10
N ALA A 322 -15.52 -7.61 4.47
CA ALA A 322 -14.45 -6.67 4.83
C ALA A 322 -14.13 -5.75 3.63
N ASP A 323 -14.11 -4.44 3.86
CA ASP A 323 -13.74 -3.45 2.84
C ASP A 323 -12.21 -3.34 2.74
N VAL A 324 -11.54 -3.48 3.88
CA VAL A 324 -10.07 -3.44 4.01
C VAL A 324 -9.59 -4.60 4.88
N ILE A 325 -8.51 -5.24 4.44
CA ILE A 325 -7.80 -6.31 5.11
C ILE A 325 -6.49 -5.74 5.68
N ILE A 326 -6.29 -5.85 6.99
CA ILE A 326 -5.03 -5.52 7.68
C ILE A 326 -4.24 -6.82 7.89
N GLY A 327 -3.04 -6.90 7.32
CA GLY A 327 -2.24 -8.14 7.22
C GLY A 327 -2.15 -8.65 5.77
N PRO A 328 -1.67 -9.88 5.53
CA PRO A 328 -1.13 -10.84 6.50
C PRO A 328 0.28 -10.43 6.97
N VAL A 329 0.94 -11.33 7.72
CA VAL A 329 2.22 -11.05 8.39
C VAL A 329 3.45 -11.28 7.51
N THR A 330 3.42 -12.23 6.58
CA THR A 330 4.60 -12.54 5.75
C THR A 330 4.48 -11.95 4.35
N SER A 331 5.63 -11.62 3.77
CA SER A 331 5.74 -11.24 2.36
C SER A 331 5.20 -12.32 1.43
N SER A 332 5.50 -13.58 1.76
CA SER A 332 5.11 -14.78 1.01
C SER A 332 3.60 -14.97 0.96
N MET A 333 2.92 -14.93 2.11
CA MET A 333 1.45 -14.95 2.17
C MET A 333 0.83 -13.75 1.47
N SER A 334 1.45 -12.56 1.58
CA SER A 334 0.96 -11.35 0.91
C SER A 334 0.96 -11.51 -0.61
N LEU A 335 2.06 -12.02 -1.19
CA LEU A 335 2.20 -12.30 -2.62
C LEU A 335 1.19 -13.37 -3.09
N THR A 336 1.06 -14.47 -2.34
CA THR A 336 0.10 -15.55 -2.67
C THR A 336 -1.36 -15.05 -2.65
N MET A 337 -1.69 -14.10 -1.77
CA MET A 337 -3.04 -13.53 -1.65
C MET A 337 -3.41 -12.51 -2.74
N LEU A 338 -2.46 -11.88 -3.44
CA LEU A 338 -2.76 -10.80 -4.40
C LEU A 338 -3.81 -11.20 -5.44
N GLY A 339 -3.78 -12.44 -5.94
CA GLY A 339 -4.80 -12.95 -6.86
C GLY A 339 -6.21 -13.01 -6.24
N GLN A 340 -6.33 -13.35 -4.95
CA GLN A 340 -7.61 -13.33 -4.23
C GLN A 340 -8.08 -11.90 -3.95
N ILE A 341 -7.16 -11.02 -3.55
CA ILE A 341 -7.41 -9.59 -3.30
C ILE A 341 -7.96 -8.91 -4.56
N LYS A 342 -7.31 -9.05 -5.72
CA LYS A 342 -7.79 -8.51 -7.00
C LYS A 342 -9.16 -9.03 -7.39
N ASN A 343 -9.37 -10.34 -7.30
CA ASN A 343 -10.66 -10.98 -7.63
C ASN A 343 -11.80 -10.54 -6.71
N ALA A 344 -11.53 -10.34 -5.42
CA ALA A 344 -12.49 -9.81 -4.46
C ALA A 344 -12.68 -8.28 -4.59
N GLY A 345 -11.67 -7.58 -5.11
CA GLY A 345 -11.63 -6.13 -5.24
C GLY A 345 -11.58 -5.39 -3.89
N VAL A 346 -11.01 -6.02 -2.85
CA VAL A 346 -10.84 -5.45 -1.50
C VAL A 346 -9.44 -4.83 -1.35
N VAL A 347 -9.23 -3.95 -0.37
CA VAL A 347 -7.88 -3.40 -0.09
C VAL A 347 -7.12 -4.33 0.86
N GLN A 348 -5.82 -4.50 0.67
CA GLN A 348 -4.91 -5.15 1.63
C GLN A 348 -3.83 -4.16 2.10
N ILE A 349 -3.67 -3.98 3.41
CA ILE A 349 -2.59 -3.18 4.00
C ILE A 349 -1.79 -4.08 4.95
N SER A 350 -0.60 -4.54 4.56
CA SER A 350 0.26 -5.36 5.44
C SER A 350 1.08 -4.46 6.38
N PRO A 351 1.02 -4.66 7.70
CA PRO A 351 1.88 -3.91 8.63
C PRO A 351 3.36 -4.30 8.59
N THR A 352 3.70 -5.44 7.97
CA THR A 352 4.95 -6.18 8.24
C THR A 352 5.70 -6.69 7.01
N ALA A 353 5.07 -6.78 5.84
CA ALA A 353 5.65 -7.44 4.68
C ALA A 353 6.74 -6.61 3.97
N THR A 354 8.01 -6.99 4.11
CA THR A 354 9.17 -6.20 3.63
C THR A 354 9.62 -6.51 2.19
N SER A 355 9.22 -7.61 1.56
CA SER A 355 9.83 -8.03 0.29
C SER A 355 9.66 -7.01 -0.84
N ASP A 356 10.75 -6.63 -1.50
CA ASP A 356 10.73 -5.78 -2.70
C ASP A 356 9.89 -6.38 -3.84
N GLN A 357 9.60 -7.68 -3.83
CA GLN A 357 8.71 -8.30 -4.83
C GLN A 357 7.28 -7.76 -4.78
N LEU A 358 6.85 -7.17 -3.65
CA LEU A 358 5.54 -6.55 -3.49
C LEU A 358 5.47 -5.17 -4.17
N THR A 359 6.58 -4.45 -4.29
CA THR A 359 6.66 -3.11 -4.92
C THR A 359 6.22 -3.13 -6.38
N ASP A 360 6.61 -4.17 -7.12
CA ASP A 360 6.37 -4.31 -8.56
C ASP A 360 5.34 -5.42 -8.87
N ALA A 361 4.62 -5.90 -7.86
CA ALA A 361 3.59 -6.91 -8.06
C ALA A 361 2.34 -6.32 -8.73
N ASP A 362 1.74 -7.08 -9.65
CA ASP A 362 0.44 -6.74 -10.21
C ASP A 362 -0.66 -6.98 -9.16
N ASP A 363 -1.17 -5.91 -8.55
CA ASP A 363 -2.08 -5.89 -7.40
C ASP A 363 -3.39 -5.10 -7.66
N ASP A 364 -3.63 -4.62 -8.88
CA ASP A 364 -4.67 -3.63 -9.24
C ASP A 364 -4.65 -2.32 -8.41
N GLY A 365 -3.51 -1.97 -7.79
CA GLY A 365 -3.38 -0.86 -6.84
C GLY A 365 -4.12 -1.09 -5.51
N LEU A 366 -4.36 -2.35 -5.14
CA LEU A 366 -5.10 -2.74 -3.93
C LEU A 366 -4.19 -3.14 -2.76
N PHE A 367 -2.89 -3.29 -2.95
CA PHE A 367 -1.92 -3.63 -1.91
C PHE A 367 -1.15 -2.38 -1.43
N PHE A 368 -1.01 -2.29 -0.10
CA PHE A 368 -0.22 -1.29 0.58
C PHE A 368 0.57 -1.97 1.72
N ARG A 369 1.64 -1.32 2.18
CA ARG A 369 2.35 -1.76 3.39
C ARG A 369 2.88 -0.64 4.25
N MET A 370 2.97 -0.89 5.55
CA MET A 370 3.55 0.05 6.51
C MET A 370 5.03 -0.23 6.78
N ALA A 371 5.46 -1.49 6.68
CA ALA A 371 6.86 -1.86 6.80
C ALA A 371 7.67 -1.35 5.60
N GLY A 372 8.87 -0.83 5.87
CA GLY A 372 9.79 -0.38 4.84
C GLY A 372 10.33 -1.56 3.99
N PRO A 373 10.60 -1.36 2.69
CA PRO A 373 11.07 -2.45 1.83
C PRO A 373 12.48 -2.97 2.19
N ASP A 374 12.74 -4.24 1.84
CA ASP A 374 14.02 -4.95 2.00
C ASP A 374 15.21 -4.13 1.47
N ALA A 375 14.99 -3.32 0.42
CA ALA A 375 15.99 -2.38 -0.10
C ALA A 375 16.64 -1.50 0.95
N ILE A 376 15.84 -0.99 1.89
CA ILE A 376 16.31 -0.04 2.89
C ILE A 376 16.96 -0.81 4.05
N GLN A 377 16.30 -1.85 4.55
CA GLN A 377 16.81 -2.68 5.65
C GLN A 377 18.15 -3.34 5.30
N GLY A 378 18.27 -3.87 4.08
CA GLY A 378 19.49 -4.49 3.59
C GLY A 378 20.65 -3.50 3.43
N ASP A 379 20.38 -2.23 3.10
CA ASP A 379 21.43 -1.20 3.11
C ASP A 379 21.86 -0.82 4.53
N VAL A 380 20.91 -0.61 5.45
CA VAL A 380 21.17 -0.33 6.87
C VAL A 380 21.96 -1.44 7.55
N LEU A 381 21.61 -2.71 7.29
CA LEU A 381 22.33 -3.86 7.85
C LEU A 381 23.72 -4.03 7.23
N GLY A 382 23.85 -3.85 5.91
CA GLY A 382 25.16 -3.85 5.27
C GLY A 382 26.05 -2.68 5.72
N GLU A 383 25.49 -1.51 6.04
CA GLU A 383 26.22 -0.43 6.70
C GLU A 383 26.72 -0.86 8.08
N LEU A 384 25.84 -1.45 8.91
CA LEU A 384 26.16 -1.88 10.27
C LEU A 384 27.29 -2.92 10.32
N ILE A 385 27.18 -3.98 9.52
CA ILE A 385 28.21 -5.03 9.41
C ILE A 385 29.57 -4.42 9.04
N ARG A 386 29.56 -3.42 8.16
CA ARG A 386 30.77 -2.74 7.67
C ARG A 386 31.35 -1.74 8.65
N ALA A 387 30.49 -1.02 9.39
CA ALA A 387 30.91 -0.15 10.49
C ALA A 387 31.56 -0.96 11.63
N ASP A 388 31.05 -2.17 11.88
CA ASP A 388 31.67 -3.14 12.80
C ASP A 388 32.93 -3.81 12.23
N GLY A 389 33.29 -3.55 10.97
CA GLY A 389 34.50 -4.06 10.33
C GLY A 389 34.40 -5.47 9.75
N GLY A 390 33.20 -6.01 9.51
CA GLY A 390 33.02 -7.27 8.79
C GLY A 390 33.46 -7.17 7.32
N ARG A 391 34.19 -8.16 6.82
CA ARG A 391 34.74 -8.20 5.46
C ARG A 391 34.49 -9.51 4.73
N ARG A 392 34.39 -10.63 5.47
CA ARG A 392 34.03 -11.95 4.96
C ARG A 392 32.69 -12.34 5.59
N VAL A 393 31.61 -12.23 4.84
CA VAL A 393 30.25 -12.34 5.40
C VAL A 393 29.58 -13.63 4.94
N GLY A 394 29.17 -14.47 5.88
CA GLY A 394 28.22 -15.55 5.61
C GLY A 394 26.78 -15.06 5.78
N ILE A 395 25.89 -15.41 4.86
CA ILE A 395 24.45 -15.10 4.94
C ILE A 395 23.67 -16.40 4.81
N LEU A 396 22.95 -16.77 5.87
CA LEU A 396 21.93 -17.82 5.86
C LEU A 396 20.57 -17.12 5.69
N ALA A 397 19.78 -17.54 4.70
CA ALA A 397 18.51 -16.90 4.40
C ALA A 397 17.40 -17.92 4.15
N LEU A 398 16.21 -17.65 4.68
CA LEU A 398 15.03 -18.45 4.36
C LEU A 398 14.79 -18.48 2.84
N ALA A 399 14.46 -19.65 2.30
CA ALA A 399 14.22 -19.89 0.87
C ALA A 399 12.87 -19.33 0.36
N ASP A 400 12.48 -18.14 0.81
CA ASP A 400 11.20 -17.49 0.49
C ASP A 400 11.41 -16.05 -0.05
N PRO A 401 10.35 -15.38 -0.54
CA PRO A 401 10.41 -13.98 -0.99
C PRO A 401 11.01 -12.96 -0.02
N TYR A 402 10.94 -13.17 1.30
CA TYR A 402 11.55 -12.31 2.32
C TYR A 402 13.04 -12.60 2.45
N GLY A 403 13.43 -13.84 2.76
CA GLY A 403 14.83 -14.22 2.94
C GLY A 403 15.66 -14.01 1.68
N THR A 404 15.15 -14.40 0.51
CA THR A 404 15.83 -14.22 -0.79
C THR A 404 15.77 -12.79 -1.34
N GLY A 405 14.85 -11.97 -0.83
CA GLY A 405 14.80 -10.52 -1.07
C GLY A 405 15.90 -9.84 -0.27
N LEU A 406 15.74 -9.82 1.05
CA LEU A 406 16.59 -9.11 1.99
C LEU A 406 18.07 -9.52 1.89
N SER A 407 18.40 -10.82 1.79
CA SER A 407 19.79 -11.28 1.58
C SER A 407 20.46 -10.70 0.33
N ARG A 408 19.69 -10.45 -0.74
CA ARG A 408 20.15 -9.83 -1.99
C ARG A 408 20.47 -8.34 -1.80
N HIS A 409 19.71 -7.63 -0.97
CA HIS A 409 19.99 -6.23 -0.64
C HIS A 409 21.16 -6.10 0.34
N ILE A 410 21.25 -6.98 1.35
CA ILE A 410 22.41 -7.10 2.24
C ILE A 410 23.68 -7.34 1.42
N ARG A 411 23.69 -8.35 0.52
CA ARG A 411 24.84 -8.64 -0.35
C ARG A 411 25.26 -7.43 -1.16
N ARG A 412 24.32 -6.75 -1.84
CA ARG A 412 24.62 -5.53 -2.64
C ARG A 412 25.16 -4.38 -1.79
N SER A 413 24.65 -4.18 -0.57
CA SER A 413 25.19 -3.17 0.36
C SER A 413 26.64 -3.50 0.75
N LEU A 414 26.92 -4.76 1.11
CA LEU A 414 28.26 -5.23 1.44
C LEU A 414 29.24 -5.12 0.26
N GLU A 415 28.82 -5.49 -0.95
CA GLU A 415 29.59 -5.32 -2.21
C GLU A 415 29.96 -3.85 -2.43
N ARG A 416 28.96 -2.93 -2.42
CA ARG A 416 29.17 -1.48 -2.57
C ARG A 416 30.11 -0.91 -1.50
N ARG A 417 30.13 -1.50 -0.31
CA ARG A 417 30.94 -1.08 0.84
C ARG A 417 32.29 -1.81 0.94
N GLY A 418 32.65 -2.62 -0.07
CA GLY A 418 33.97 -3.26 -0.21
C GLY A 418 34.19 -4.47 0.70
N ALA A 419 33.22 -5.39 0.77
CA ALA A 419 33.42 -6.73 1.31
C ALA A 419 34.35 -7.56 0.40
N ASP A 420 35.20 -8.38 1.01
CA ASP A 420 36.19 -9.21 0.29
C ASP A 420 35.56 -10.51 -0.21
N HIS A 421 34.62 -11.05 0.57
CA HIS A 421 33.92 -12.28 0.26
C HIS A 421 32.52 -12.27 0.90
N ILE A 422 31.51 -12.74 0.17
CA ILE A 422 30.16 -12.94 0.69
C ILE A 422 29.68 -14.31 0.22
N GLN A 423 29.44 -15.21 1.16
CA GLN A 423 28.78 -16.50 0.90
C GLN A 423 27.30 -16.36 1.25
N VAL A 424 26.41 -16.85 0.38
CA VAL A 424 24.97 -16.87 0.64
C VAL A 424 24.47 -18.30 0.48
N GLU A 425 23.84 -18.82 1.52
CA GLU A 425 23.15 -20.12 1.51
C GLU A 425 21.68 -19.91 1.87
N THR A 426 20.81 -20.66 1.20
CA THR A 426 19.38 -20.69 1.51
C THR A 426 19.02 -21.97 2.25
N TYR A 427 18.07 -21.88 3.19
CA TYR A 427 17.52 -23.02 3.94
C TYR A 427 15.99 -23.05 3.88
N ASP A 428 15.38 -24.20 4.14
CA ASP A 428 13.92 -24.38 4.23
C ASP A 428 13.51 -24.70 5.68
N THR A 429 12.34 -24.22 6.13
CA THR A 429 11.84 -24.52 7.50
C THR A 429 11.48 -25.99 7.72
N THR A 430 11.35 -26.77 6.65
CA THR A 430 11.08 -28.21 6.67
C THR A 430 12.35 -29.07 6.70
N ASP A 431 13.55 -28.46 6.62
CA ASP A 431 14.82 -29.17 6.67
C ASP A 431 15.02 -29.89 8.02
N ALA A 432 15.44 -31.15 7.98
CA ALA A 432 15.68 -31.95 9.18
C ALA A 432 16.88 -31.46 10.02
N SER A 433 17.79 -30.68 9.41
CA SER A 433 18.88 -29.96 10.06
C SER A 433 19.50 -28.94 9.12
N TYR A 434 20.04 -27.85 9.65
CA TYR A 434 20.76 -26.80 8.89
C TYR A 434 22.27 -27.06 8.75
N THR A 435 22.70 -28.32 8.95
CA THR A 435 24.13 -28.69 9.07
C THR A 435 24.92 -28.34 7.81
N THR A 436 24.38 -28.65 6.63
CA THR A 436 25.06 -28.50 5.34
C THR A 436 25.25 -27.03 4.97
N GLU A 437 24.29 -26.19 5.30
CA GLU A 437 24.26 -24.76 5.02
C GLU A 437 25.28 -24.06 5.93
N VAL A 438 25.29 -24.44 7.21
CA VAL A 438 26.29 -23.95 8.18
C VAL A 438 27.70 -24.45 7.84
N GLU A 439 27.88 -25.67 7.33
CA GLU A 439 29.20 -26.19 6.88
C GLU A 439 29.77 -25.36 5.71
N LYS A 440 28.95 -25.02 4.72
CA LYS A 440 29.36 -24.16 3.59
C LYS A 440 29.70 -22.74 4.06
N ILE A 441 28.91 -22.19 4.98
CA ILE A 441 29.20 -20.90 5.62
C ILE A 441 30.52 -20.96 6.38
N SER A 442 30.77 -22.01 7.16
CA SER A 442 32.04 -22.25 7.87
C SER A 442 33.23 -22.29 6.91
N ALA A 443 33.11 -23.03 5.79
CA ALA A 443 34.14 -23.14 4.76
C ALA A 443 34.47 -21.80 4.07
N SER A 444 33.53 -20.84 4.05
CA SER A 444 33.77 -19.49 3.55
C SER A 444 34.68 -18.63 4.43
N GLY A 445 34.98 -19.09 5.65
CA GLY A 445 35.82 -18.42 6.66
C GLY A 445 35.33 -17.02 7.06
N PRO A 446 34.07 -16.87 7.55
CA PRO A 446 33.45 -15.58 7.78
C PRO A 446 33.96 -14.90 9.05
N ASP A 447 34.00 -13.57 9.05
CA ASP A 447 34.17 -12.72 10.25
C ASP A 447 32.82 -12.17 10.77
N ALA A 448 31.79 -12.20 9.92
CA ALA A 448 30.40 -11.86 10.24
C ALA A 448 29.45 -12.91 9.66
N ILE A 449 28.39 -13.23 10.40
CA ILE A 449 27.35 -14.17 9.99
C ILE A 449 26.00 -13.48 10.12
N VAL A 450 25.20 -13.51 9.07
CA VAL A 450 23.82 -13.00 9.05
C VAL A 450 22.87 -14.18 8.97
N VAL A 451 21.82 -14.19 9.78
CA VAL A 451 20.68 -15.11 9.60
C VAL A 451 19.41 -14.30 9.35
N VAL A 452 18.79 -14.52 8.20
CA VAL A 452 17.54 -13.88 7.76
C VAL A 452 16.44 -14.94 7.82
N GLY A 453 15.59 -14.84 8.84
CA GLY A 453 14.64 -15.90 9.20
C GLY A 453 13.62 -15.49 10.25
N PHE A 454 12.88 -16.47 10.74
CA PHE A 454 11.94 -16.36 11.84
C PHE A 454 12.41 -17.23 13.04
N THR A 455 11.50 -17.94 13.71
CA THR A 455 11.77 -18.72 14.94
C THR A 455 12.81 -19.82 14.79
N GLU A 456 12.92 -20.41 13.60
CA GLU A 456 13.89 -21.46 13.24
C GLU A 456 15.35 -20.97 13.30
N THR A 457 15.56 -19.65 13.30
CA THR A 457 16.86 -19.04 13.60
C THR A 457 17.44 -19.52 14.93
N ALA A 458 16.61 -19.92 15.90
CA ALA A 458 17.09 -20.52 17.16
C ALA A 458 17.77 -21.87 16.95
N ASP A 459 17.32 -22.68 15.98
CA ASP A 459 17.92 -23.96 15.64
C ASP A 459 19.23 -23.76 14.85
N ILE A 460 19.23 -22.82 13.89
CA ILE A 460 20.42 -22.36 13.17
C ILE A 460 21.48 -21.84 14.15
N ALA A 461 21.09 -21.06 15.16
CA ALA A 461 21.99 -20.56 16.19
C ALA A 461 22.64 -21.69 17.02
N ARG A 462 21.89 -22.76 17.36
CA ARG A 462 22.50 -23.93 18.03
C ARG A 462 23.47 -24.67 17.11
N GLU A 463 23.16 -24.76 15.81
CA GLU A 463 24.01 -25.41 14.83
C GLU A 463 25.32 -24.61 14.58
N LEU A 464 25.24 -23.29 14.47
CA LEU A 464 26.40 -22.40 14.42
C LEU A 464 27.31 -22.60 15.64
N VAL A 465 26.75 -22.61 16.86
CA VAL A 465 27.53 -22.88 18.09
C VAL A 465 28.14 -24.29 18.07
N ARG A 466 27.40 -25.31 17.60
CA ARG A 466 27.87 -26.70 17.50
C ARG A 466 29.08 -26.84 16.57
N GLN A 467 29.12 -26.06 15.48
CA GLN A 467 30.25 -26.01 14.54
C GLN A 467 31.37 -25.03 14.96
N GLY A 468 31.28 -24.41 16.13
CA GLY A 468 32.30 -23.49 16.64
C GLY A 468 32.22 -22.06 16.08
N LEU A 469 31.13 -21.71 15.41
CA LEU A 469 30.88 -20.40 14.81
C LEU A 469 30.15 -19.44 15.77
N GLY A 470 30.47 -19.47 17.07
CA GLY A 470 29.76 -18.72 18.11
C GLY A 470 29.88 -17.19 18.00
N VAL A 471 29.02 -16.46 18.74
CA VAL A 471 29.00 -14.98 18.78
C VAL A 471 30.28 -14.36 19.33
N HIS A 472 31.06 -15.12 20.12
CA HIS A 472 32.33 -14.65 20.68
C HIS A 472 33.46 -14.65 19.63
N GLU A 473 33.35 -15.52 18.64
CA GLU A 473 34.33 -15.72 17.57
C GLU A 473 33.90 -14.99 16.27
N HIS A 474 32.59 -14.93 15.98
CA HIS A 474 32.01 -14.36 14.76
C HIS A 474 30.92 -13.34 15.10
N LYS A 475 30.88 -12.21 14.40
CA LYS A 475 29.85 -11.18 14.64
C LYS A 475 28.52 -11.64 14.03
N TRP A 476 27.54 -11.93 14.86
CA TRP A 476 26.22 -12.35 14.39
C TRP A 476 25.26 -11.18 14.19
N TYR A 477 24.45 -11.29 13.15
CA TYR A 477 23.45 -10.31 12.75
C TYR A 477 22.13 -11.00 12.41
N PHE A 478 21.02 -10.42 12.86
CA PHE A 478 19.66 -10.88 12.56
C PHE A 478 18.79 -9.79 11.96
N THR A 479 17.61 -10.16 11.49
CA THR A 479 16.59 -9.28 10.93
C THR A 479 15.33 -9.24 11.83
N ASP A 480 14.33 -8.47 11.44
CA ASP A 480 13.06 -8.28 12.17
C ASP A 480 12.33 -9.60 12.49
N GLY A 481 12.36 -10.57 11.57
CA GLY A 481 11.72 -11.87 11.78
C GLY A 481 12.19 -12.64 13.02
N TYR A 482 13.39 -12.36 13.54
CA TYR A 482 13.93 -12.99 14.76
C TYR A 482 14.25 -12.00 15.90
N LEU A 483 13.74 -10.77 15.85
CA LEU A 483 14.10 -9.74 16.82
C LEU A 483 13.35 -9.91 18.15
N SER A 484 14.09 -10.16 19.24
CA SER A 484 13.51 -10.38 20.57
C SER A 484 13.39 -9.07 21.37
N SER A 485 12.19 -8.75 21.85
CA SER A 485 12.02 -7.80 22.97
C SER A 485 11.24 -8.40 24.16
N GLY A 486 10.94 -9.70 24.12
CA GLY A 486 10.26 -10.45 25.19
C GLY A 486 10.59 -11.95 25.17
N GLU A 487 9.83 -12.73 25.95
CA GLU A 487 10.06 -14.17 26.20
C GLU A 487 9.86 -15.10 24.99
N SER A 488 9.32 -14.58 23.87
CA SER A 488 8.81 -15.36 22.74
C SER A 488 9.88 -16.05 21.89
N THR A 489 11.01 -15.39 21.62
CA THR A 489 12.02 -15.86 20.65
C THR A 489 13.35 -16.34 21.26
N SER A 490 13.56 -16.14 22.57
CA SER A 490 14.74 -16.64 23.31
C SER A 490 14.53 -18.01 23.97
N SER A 491 13.34 -18.60 23.85
CA SER A 491 12.77 -19.62 24.75
C SER A 491 13.52 -20.97 24.82
N GLY A 492 14.49 -21.22 23.94
CA GLY A 492 15.27 -22.47 23.91
C GLY A 492 16.78 -22.31 23.65
N LEU A 493 17.34 -21.11 23.77
CA LEU A 493 18.79 -20.88 23.66
C LEU A 493 19.41 -20.71 25.07
N PRO A 494 20.59 -21.31 25.35
CA PRO A 494 21.31 -21.06 26.60
C PRO A 494 21.54 -19.56 26.81
N ARG A 495 21.37 -19.07 28.04
CA ARG A 495 21.62 -17.67 28.38
C ARG A 495 23.05 -17.30 28.00
N GLY A 496 23.18 -16.18 27.29
CA GLY A 496 24.46 -15.68 26.80
C GLY A 496 24.77 -16.00 25.35
N THR A 497 24.10 -16.99 24.73
CA THR A 497 24.34 -17.44 23.34
C THR A 497 24.31 -16.30 22.33
N LEU A 498 23.43 -15.30 22.51
CA LEU A 498 23.30 -14.17 21.59
C LEU A 498 24.08 -12.92 22.03
N THR A 499 24.85 -12.95 23.13
CA THR A 499 25.41 -11.74 23.75
C THR A 499 26.30 -10.94 22.79
N GLY A 500 25.88 -9.73 22.47
CA GLY A 500 26.63 -8.83 21.59
C GLY A 500 26.29 -8.94 20.11
N ALA A 501 25.55 -9.99 19.69
CA ALA A 501 24.92 -10.05 18.37
C ALA A 501 24.01 -8.83 18.16
N LYS A 502 23.83 -8.42 16.91
CA LYS A 502 23.02 -7.26 16.55
C LYS A 502 21.85 -7.65 15.65
N ALA A 503 20.89 -6.75 15.50
CA ALA A 503 19.82 -6.93 14.53
C ALA A 503 19.35 -5.60 13.95
N THR A 504 18.69 -5.67 12.81
CA THR A 504 17.99 -4.53 12.18
C THR A 504 16.55 -4.91 11.91
N GLN A 505 15.60 -4.07 12.32
CA GLN A 505 14.17 -4.28 12.09
C GLN A 505 13.55 -3.10 11.37
N ALA A 506 12.66 -3.37 10.40
CA ALA A 506 11.75 -2.37 9.87
C ALA A 506 10.71 -1.98 10.93
N GLY A 507 10.42 -0.68 11.04
CA GLY A 507 9.41 -0.15 11.95
C GLY A 507 9.92 0.85 12.97
N ALA A 508 8.98 1.37 13.75
CA ALA A 508 9.13 2.59 14.53
C ALA A 508 9.63 2.40 15.96
N GLU A 509 10.20 3.48 16.51
CA GLU A 509 10.43 3.57 17.95
C GLU A 509 9.10 3.72 18.68
N VAL A 510 8.67 2.66 19.38
CA VAL A 510 7.39 2.65 20.08
C VAL A 510 7.46 3.54 21.33
N ALA A 511 6.99 4.78 21.23
CA ALA A 511 6.98 5.73 22.34
C ALA A 511 6.24 5.17 23.57
N THR A 512 6.77 5.39 24.78
CA THR A 512 6.22 4.84 26.03
C THR A 512 4.74 5.17 26.25
N ALA A 513 4.30 6.37 25.86
CA ALA A 513 2.88 6.75 25.95
C ALA A 513 1.99 5.89 25.05
N PHE A 514 2.47 5.47 23.89
CA PHE A 514 1.76 4.57 22.98
C PHE A 514 1.78 3.11 23.48
N GLN A 515 2.91 2.64 24.01
CA GLN A 515 3.02 1.34 24.70
C GLN A 515 1.96 1.18 25.79
N GLN A 516 1.76 2.20 26.64
CA GLN A 516 0.74 2.16 27.70
C GLN A 516 -0.70 2.08 27.16
N ARG A 517 -0.97 2.62 25.97
CA ARG A 517 -2.29 2.50 25.31
C ARG A 517 -2.49 1.11 24.72
N LEU A 518 -1.45 0.52 24.12
CA LEU A 518 -1.47 -0.86 23.61
C LEU A 518 -1.68 -1.89 24.74
N LEU A 519 -1.04 -1.68 25.90
CA LEU A 519 -1.23 -2.52 27.10
C LEU A 519 -2.67 -2.45 27.67
N ALA A 520 -3.45 -1.42 27.34
CA ALA A 520 -4.81 -1.23 27.82
C ALA A 520 -5.90 -1.87 26.91
N VAL A 521 -5.54 -2.49 25.78
CA VAL A 521 -6.51 -3.06 24.84
C VAL A 521 -6.40 -4.58 24.68
N GLY A 522 -7.51 -5.28 24.93
CA GLY A 522 -7.59 -6.74 24.77
C GLY A 522 -6.58 -7.50 25.64
N SER A 523 -5.93 -8.51 25.06
CA SER A 523 -4.80 -9.17 25.70
C SER A 523 -3.54 -8.32 25.55
N ALA A 524 -3.00 -7.81 26.66
CA ALA A 524 -1.78 -7.01 26.68
C ALA A 524 -0.62 -7.71 25.91
N PRO A 525 0.04 -7.02 24.97
CA PRO A 525 1.13 -7.60 24.22
C PRO A 525 2.41 -7.70 25.07
N THR A 526 3.26 -8.68 24.74
CA THR A 526 4.51 -9.01 25.44
C THR A 526 5.73 -8.24 24.91
N ASP A 527 5.54 -7.61 23.78
CA ASP A 527 6.45 -6.78 23.01
C ASP A 527 5.59 -5.79 22.22
N PHE A 528 6.19 -4.96 21.36
CA PHE A 528 5.46 -3.96 20.57
C PHE A 528 5.81 -4.03 19.08
N THR A 529 6.37 -5.15 18.63
CA THR A 529 6.85 -5.34 17.25
C THR A 529 5.71 -5.21 16.25
N TYR A 530 5.83 -4.26 15.32
CA TYR A 530 4.81 -3.92 14.32
C TYR A 530 3.44 -3.44 14.87
N ALA A 531 3.35 -3.08 16.16
CA ALA A 531 2.10 -2.57 16.74
C ALA A 531 1.73 -1.14 16.28
N PRO A 532 2.66 -0.17 16.18
CA PRO A 532 2.39 1.13 15.56
C PRO A 532 1.93 1.02 14.11
N GLU A 533 2.57 0.15 13.34
CA GLU A 533 2.30 -0.11 11.93
C GLU A 533 0.89 -0.71 11.75
N ALA A 534 0.50 -1.67 12.59
CA ALA A 534 -0.85 -2.25 12.55
C ALA A 534 -1.94 -1.26 12.98
N TYR A 535 -1.61 -0.35 13.90
CA TYR A 535 -2.48 0.77 14.28
C TYR A 535 -2.64 1.75 13.11
N ASP A 536 -1.55 2.24 12.54
CA ASP A 536 -1.58 3.24 11.46
C ASP A 536 -2.18 2.71 10.16
N ALA A 537 -1.95 1.45 9.80
CA ALA A 537 -2.65 0.77 8.70
C ALA A 537 -4.18 0.85 8.85
N THR A 538 -4.66 0.70 10.09
CA THR A 538 -6.09 0.78 10.44
C THR A 538 -6.59 2.23 10.40
N ILE A 539 -5.79 3.20 10.89
CA ILE A 539 -6.15 4.62 10.85
C ILE A 539 -6.18 5.16 9.42
N VAL A 540 -5.16 4.88 8.59
CA VAL A 540 -5.06 5.41 7.22
C VAL A 540 -6.19 4.87 6.33
N ALA A 541 -6.55 3.59 6.47
CA ALA A 541 -7.73 3.01 5.82
C ALA A 541 -9.03 3.74 6.18
N ALA A 542 -9.22 4.07 7.46
CA ALA A 542 -10.39 4.81 7.92
C ALA A 542 -10.40 6.28 7.47
N LEU A 543 -9.23 6.94 7.43
CA LEU A 543 -9.09 8.31 6.92
C LEU A 543 -9.33 8.39 5.42
N ALA A 544 -8.83 7.42 4.64
CA ALA A 544 -9.08 7.30 3.21
C ALA A 544 -10.59 7.18 2.91
N ALA A 545 -11.32 6.35 3.66
CA ALA A 545 -12.78 6.26 3.55
C ALA A 545 -13.48 7.60 3.88
N VAL A 546 -13.05 8.28 4.95
CA VAL A 546 -13.60 9.60 5.33
C VAL A 546 -13.33 10.65 4.25
N ALA A 547 -12.12 10.72 3.71
CA ALA A 547 -11.71 11.65 2.66
C ALA A 547 -12.49 11.41 1.35
N ALA A 548 -12.67 10.14 0.98
CA ALA A 548 -13.45 9.73 -0.19
C ALA A 548 -14.96 9.97 -0.06
N GLY A 549 -15.49 10.05 1.17
CA GLY A 549 -16.94 10.02 1.42
C GLY A 549 -17.60 8.67 1.09
N ARG A 550 -16.80 7.60 0.94
CA ARG A 550 -17.22 6.25 0.52
C ARG A 550 -16.40 5.18 1.25
N ASP A 551 -17.04 4.06 1.52
CA ASP A 551 -16.46 2.81 2.05
C ASP A 551 -16.17 1.77 0.95
N ASP A 552 -16.38 2.13 -0.33
CA ASP A 552 -16.05 1.31 -1.50
C ASP A 552 -14.54 1.01 -1.57
N PRO A 553 -14.10 -0.26 -1.49
CA PRO A 553 -12.69 -0.60 -1.36
C PRO A 553 -11.79 -0.05 -2.47
N LYS A 554 -12.26 -0.03 -3.73
CA LYS A 554 -11.46 0.49 -4.85
C LYS A 554 -11.29 2.01 -4.76
N ILE A 555 -12.24 2.70 -4.14
CA ILE A 555 -12.11 4.14 -3.84
C ILE A 555 -11.22 4.37 -2.61
N ILE A 556 -11.32 3.52 -1.58
CA ILE A 556 -10.41 3.56 -0.41
C ILE A 556 -8.97 3.43 -0.91
N ALA A 557 -8.64 2.38 -1.66
CA ALA A 557 -7.32 2.16 -2.23
C ALA A 557 -6.78 3.38 -2.99
N ALA A 558 -7.58 3.92 -3.92
CA ALA A 558 -7.23 5.13 -4.68
C ALA A 558 -7.04 6.40 -3.81
N THR A 559 -7.39 6.37 -2.51
CA THR A 559 -7.30 7.48 -1.57
C THR A 559 -6.29 7.25 -0.42
N VAL A 560 -5.81 6.01 -0.20
CA VAL A 560 -4.90 5.66 0.92
C VAL A 560 -3.62 6.49 0.89
N ALA A 561 -3.03 6.70 -0.28
CA ALA A 561 -1.79 7.46 -0.39
C ALA A 561 -2.00 8.98 -0.24
N ASP A 562 -3.14 9.51 -0.66
CA ASP A 562 -3.40 10.96 -0.65
C ASP A 562 -3.57 11.53 0.77
N VAL A 563 -4.06 10.73 1.72
CA VAL A 563 -4.29 11.17 3.12
C VAL A 563 -3.01 11.28 3.97
N SER A 564 -1.84 11.01 3.39
CA SER A 564 -0.57 10.95 4.14
C SER A 564 0.65 11.52 3.39
N ARG A 565 0.44 12.18 2.25
CA ARG A 565 1.49 12.86 1.46
C ARG A 565 1.53 14.37 1.64
N ILE A 566 0.35 14.99 1.60
CA ILE A 566 0.19 16.43 1.37
C ILE A 566 -1.05 16.93 2.12
N GLY A 567 -0.84 17.86 3.06
CA GLY A 567 -1.94 18.57 3.69
C GLY A 567 -1.56 19.24 5.00
N GLU A 568 -2.56 19.47 5.86
CA GLU A 568 -2.32 19.88 7.23
C GLU A 568 -1.96 18.66 8.08
N ARG A 569 -0.74 18.68 8.65
CA ARG A 569 -0.19 17.55 9.40
C ARG A 569 -1.02 17.21 10.62
N CYS A 570 -1.38 15.94 10.78
CA CYS A 570 -2.17 15.44 11.90
C CYS A 570 -1.70 14.04 12.31
N THR A 571 -1.87 13.67 13.58
CA THR A 571 -1.26 12.47 14.18
C THR A 571 -2.27 11.53 14.85
N ASP A 572 -3.57 11.81 14.71
CA ASP A 572 -4.64 11.01 15.29
C ASP A 572 -5.92 11.13 14.45
N PHE A 573 -6.73 10.06 14.42
CA PHE A 573 -7.94 10.00 13.60
C PHE A 573 -8.94 11.13 13.89
N ARG A 574 -9.13 11.54 15.15
CA ARG A 574 -10.10 12.59 15.49
C ARG A 574 -9.67 13.92 14.90
N THR A 575 -8.41 14.29 15.04
CA THR A 575 -7.87 15.53 14.48
C THR A 575 -7.92 15.50 12.95
N CYS A 576 -7.44 14.43 12.32
CA CYS A 576 -7.46 14.27 10.87
C CYS A 576 -8.88 14.27 10.28
N ALA A 577 -9.84 13.56 10.89
CA ALA A 577 -11.23 13.54 10.43
C ALA A 577 -11.93 14.90 10.58
N LEU A 578 -11.56 15.72 11.58
CA LEU A 578 -12.05 17.09 11.71
C LEU A 578 -11.48 18.03 10.63
N LEU A 579 -10.22 17.84 10.23
CA LEU A 579 -9.61 18.58 9.11
C LEU A 579 -10.32 18.24 7.79
N LEU A 580 -10.49 16.94 7.50
CA LEU A 580 -11.26 16.46 6.33
C LEU A 580 -12.70 17.00 6.33
N ALA A 581 -13.40 16.94 7.47
CA ALA A 581 -14.75 17.48 7.61
C ALA A 581 -14.82 19.02 7.44
N SER A 582 -13.71 19.74 7.64
CA SER A 582 -13.59 21.17 7.36
C SER A 582 -13.23 21.50 5.89
N GLY A 583 -13.04 20.48 5.05
CA GLY A 583 -12.65 20.61 3.64
C GLY A 583 -11.16 20.88 3.43
N LYS A 584 -10.30 20.43 4.36
CA LYS A 584 -8.84 20.49 4.23
C LYS A 584 -8.25 19.14 3.83
N ASP A 585 -7.21 19.18 3.03
CA ASP A 585 -6.30 18.05 2.78
C ASP A 585 -5.48 17.76 4.05
N ILE A 586 -5.06 16.51 4.27
CA ILE A 586 -4.34 16.07 5.47
C ILE A 586 -3.02 15.37 5.16
N ASP A 587 -2.06 15.52 6.05
CA ASP A 587 -0.78 14.80 6.07
C ASP A 587 -0.75 13.95 7.36
N TYR A 588 -1.25 12.72 7.28
CA TYR A 588 -1.26 11.79 8.42
C TYR A 588 0.13 11.20 8.68
N ASP A 589 0.74 11.59 9.81
CA ASP A 589 2.01 11.07 10.31
C ASP A 589 1.76 10.47 11.70
N GLY A 590 1.76 9.15 11.76
CA GLY A 590 1.12 8.38 12.82
C GLY A 590 2.07 7.87 13.91
N ALA A 591 1.68 6.78 14.56
CA ALA A 591 2.49 6.13 15.59
C ALA A 591 3.77 5.47 15.03
N SER A 592 3.77 5.07 13.74
CA SER A 592 4.91 4.44 13.05
C SER A 592 5.86 5.45 12.40
N GLY A 593 5.62 6.76 12.56
CA GLY A 593 6.39 7.83 11.92
C GLY A 593 5.79 8.30 10.59
N PRO A 594 6.59 8.89 9.67
CA PRO A 594 6.09 9.48 8.43
C PRO A 594 5.55 8.43 7.47
N ILE A 595 4.25 8.49 7.17
CA ILE A 595 3.54 7.55 6.29
C ILE A 595 3.47 8.14 4.87
N ASP A 596 4.61 8.39 4.24
CA ASP A 596 4.65 9.01 2.90
C ASP A 596 4.50 7.94 1.81
N PHE A 597 3.29 7.49 1.50
CA PHE A 597 3.06 6.40 0.53
C PHE A 597 3.51 6.80 -0.90
N THR A 598 4.25 5.94 -1.58
CA THR A 598 4.51 6.00 -3.03
C THR A 598 3.29 5.54 -3.83
N ASP A 599 3.28 5.78 -5.15
CA ASP A 599 2.19 5.33 -6.04
C ASP A 599 2.10 3.79 -6.18
N LYS A 600 3.05 3.06 -5.58
CA LYS A 600 3.13 1.59 -5.53
C LYS A 600 2.70 1.00 -4.18
N GLY A 601 2.12 1.80 -3.29
CA GLY A 601 1.68 1.35 -1.95
C GLY A 601 2.80 1.12 -0.93
N ASP A 602 4.06 1.39 -1.30
CA ASP A 602 5.23 1.36 -0.39
C ASP A 602 5.37 2.69 0.38
N PRO A 603 5.87 2.69 1.62
CA PRO A 603 6.28 3.92 2.29
C PRO A 603 7.60 4.43 1.69
N ALA A 604 7.60 5.67 1.19
CA ALA A 604 8.79 6.34 0.64
C ALA A 604 9.89 6.54 1.69
N LYS A 605 9.50 6.61 2.97
CA LYS A 605 10.38 6.69 4.13
C LYS A 605 9.91 5.69 5.18
N ALA A 606 10.83 4.97 5.80
CA ALA A 606 10.51 4.04 6.86
C ALA A 606 11.56 4.11 7.98
N SER A 607 11.09 3.94 9.22
CA SER A 607 11.97 3.80 10.37
C SER A 607 12.61 2.41 10.38
N PHE A 608 13.87 2.34 10.81
CA PHE A 608 14.61 1.10 11.04
C PHE A 608 15.32 1.16 12.38
N GLY A 609 14.97 0.25 13.28
CA GLY A 609 15.67 0.08 14.55
C GLY A 609 16.91 -0.78 14.37
N VAL A 610 18.01 -0.37 14.99
CA VAL A 610 19.22 -1.17 15.19
C VAL A 610 19.27 -1.61 16.65
N PHE A 611 19.45 -2.91 16.88
CA PHE A 611 19.35 -3.54 18.19
C PHE A 611 20.59 -4.35 18.53
N GLN A 612 20.80 -4.62 19.82
CA GLN A 612 21.86 -5.51 20.31
C GLN A 612 21.34 -6.44 21.41
N TYR A 613 21.70 -7.71 21.33
CA TYR A 613 21.29 -8.75 22.30
C TYR A 613 22.17 -8.71 23.56
N LYS A 614 21.53 -8.77 24.72
CA LYS A 614 22.16 -8.81 26.05
C LYS A 614 22.46 -10.25 26.49
N ALA A 615 23.10 -10.40 27.65
CA ALA A 615 23.39 -11.68 28.31
C ALA A 615 22.16 -12.52 28.72
N ASP A 616 20.95 -11.95 28.63
CA ASP A 616 19.67 -12.66 28.81
C ASP A 616 19.04 -13.13 27.49
N ASN A 617 19.72 -12.93 26.35
CA ASN A 617 19.23 -13.14 24.98
C ASN A 617 18.01 -12.28 24.58
N THR A 618 17.68 -11.22 25.34
CA THR A 618 16.74 -10.16 24.92
C THR A 618 17.51 -8.98 24.35
N SER A 619 16.92 -8.23 23.41
CA SER A 619 17.58 -7.07 22.81
C SER A 619 17.41 -5.76 23.60
N ILE A 620 18.25 -4.78 23.25
CA ILE A 620 18.04 -3.36 23.50
C ILE A 620 18.16 -2.59 22.17
N THR A 621 17.37 -1.54 22.01
CA THR A 621 17.56 -0.57 20.92
C THR A 621 18.88 0.17 21.12
N LEU A 622 19.71 0.22 20.08
CA LEU A 622 20.89 1.08 20.02
C LEU A 622 20.57 2.44 19.38
N THR A 623 19.79 2.44 18.31
CA THR A 623 19.39 3.64 17.56
C THR A 623 18.23 3.32 16.61
N HIS A 624 17.37 4.29 16.31
CA HIS A 624 16.51 4.25 15.12
C HIS A 624 17.08 5.18 14.05
N LYS A 625 17.03 4.71 12.80
CA LYS A 625 17.36 5.46 11.59
C LYS A 625 16.10 5.63 10.75
N LEU A 626 15.89 6.81 10.18
CA LEU A 626 14.97 6.95 9.05
C LEU A 626 15.74 6.58 7.78
N GLY A 627 15.22 5.63 7.01
CA GLY A 627 15.70 5.33 5.67
C GLY A 627 14.68 5.80 4.63
N GLU A 628 15.16 6.13 3.44
CA GLU A 628 14.35 6.60 2.31
C GLU A 628 14.57 5.65 1.12
N LEU A 629 13.55 5.45 0.30
CA LEU A 629 13.71 4.71 -0.95
C LEU A 629 14.66 5.47 -1.91
N PRO A 630 15.53 4.77 -2.66
CA PRO A 630 16.32 5.41 -3.70
C PRO A 630 15.41 6.02 -4.78
N THR A 631 15.61 7.30 -5.07
CA THR A 631 14.92 8.08 -6.12
C THR A 631 15.43 7.74 -7.52
#